data_AF-A0A9P9ELS3-F1
#
_entry.id   AF-A0A9P9ELS3-F1
#
_cell.length_a   1.000
_cell.length_b   1.000
_cell.length_c   1.000
_cell.angle_alpha   90.00
_cell.angle_beta   90.00
_cell.angle_gamma   90.00
#
_symmetry.space_group_name_H-M   'P 1'
#
loop_
_entity.id
_entity.type
_entity.pdbx_description
1 polymer ?
#
loop_
_entity_poly.entity_id
_entity_poly.type
_entity_poly.pdbx_seq_one_letter_code
_entity_poly.pdbx_strand_id
1 'polypeptide(L)'
;MQVLSPITNTTAVASDVEKAAHDIQDATETSAKILSIIYEYALNKFDDSVDRLSAGIPKFLAVIDEFVIPGKQVEMCLPAFPFKSANMVYKVLGKLPDKAEELAMERLNTMCTRIGQVYQPGAKLTIISDGLVYNDLLTIPDKDTWAYGEALRAMALEKGFTNIDFSRLRDLVKFPLPEKLEEITYVANATNFRRYLLNKYGKEDIDIDHEIATNPDTLMTYRGYCRFLESDLQHVFPSGNGRSIKGYKKNVKFLAKEMLIRGYAFAGAVKAAFPDHLRLSIHQSTGEHKVSMSLLNTKTGFTTPWHCSVALMADGEWMSSPMGDFKDDPKMEIVYEDGRPSYFKEKAIESTVASVEEK
;
A
#
# COMPACT_ATOMS: atom_id res chain seq x y z
N MET A 1 -67.95 11.20 -32.50
CA MET A 1 -66.48 11.25 -32.60
C MET A 1 -65.97 11.81 -31.29
N GLN A 2 -65.59 10.94 -30.35
CA GLN A 2 -65.11 11.33 -29.02
C GLN A 2 -63.61 11.63 -29.15
N VAL A 3 -63.22 12.87 -28.86
CA VAL A 3 -61.81 13.28 -28.83
C VAL A 3 -61.29 12.94 -27.43
N LEU A 4 -60.44 11.91 -27.34
CA LEU A 4 -59.66 11.59 -26.16
C LEU A 4 -58.47 12.56 -26.10
N SER A 5 -58.49 13.47 -25.12
CA SER A 5 -57.32 14.28 -24.76
C SER A 5 -56.36 13.44 -23.91
N PRO A 6 -55.04 13.48 -24.17
CA PRO A 6 -54.08 12.82 -23.31
C PRO A 6 -53.89 13.67 -22.05
N ILE A 7 -54.39 13.20 -20.91
CA ILE A 7 -53.98 13.72 -19.60
C ILE A 7 -52.56 13.19 -19.38
N THR A 8 -51.57 13.98 -19.79
CA THR A 8 -50.16 13.70 -19.50
C THR A 8 -49.89 13.85 -18.01
N ASN A 9 -49.22 12.83 -17.47
CA ASN A 9 -48.95 12.56 -16.05
C ASN A 9 -47.82 13.47 -15.49
N THR A 10 -47.96 14.79 -15.63
CA THR A 10 -46.90 15.78 -15.35
C THR A 10 -46.48 15.82 -13.88
N THR A 11 -47.38 15.50 -12.95
CA THR A 11 -47.12 15.50 -11.50
C THR A 11 -46.29 14.30 -11.04
N ALA A 12 -46.49 13.12 -11.63
CA ALA A 12 -45.69 11.93 -11.32
C ALA A 12 -44.24 12.07 -11.80
N VAL A 13 -44.04 12.66 -12.99
CA VAL A 13 -42.71 12.94 -13.54
C VAL A 13 -41.96 13.96 -12.68
N ALA A 14 -42.65 14.99 -12.17
CA ALA A 14 -42.03 15.97 -11.28
C ALA A 14 -41.59 15.37 -9.93
N SER A 15 -42.43 14.50 -9.33
CA SER A 15 -42.08 13.81 -8.07
C SER A 15 -40.94 12.81 -8.23
N ASP A 16 -40.87 12.13 -9.38
CA ASP A 16 -39.78 11.18 -9.68
C ASP A 16 -38.45 11.92 -9.89
N VAL A 17 -38.48 13.12 -10.47
CA VAL A 17 -37.30 13.98 -10.67
C VAL A 17 -36.80 14.56 -9.34
N GLU A 18 -37.71 15.04 -8.47
CA GLU A 18 -37.34 15.54 -7.14
C GLU A 18 -36.76 14.45 -6.26
N LYS A 19 -37.34 13.25 -6.28
CA LYS A 19 -36.81 12.09 -5.57
C LYS A 19 -35.43 11.69 -6.08
N ALA A 20 -35.25 11.61 -7.40
CA ALA A 20 -33.95 11.29 -7.99
C ALA A 20 -32.87 12.33 -7.64
N ALA A 21 -33.23 13.62 -7.60
CA ALA A 21 -32.31 14.68 -7.18
C ALA A 21 -31.92 14.56 -5.70
N HIS A 22 -32.87 14.20 -4.83
CA HIS A 22 -32.59 13.96 -3.41
C HIS A 22 -31.70 12.72 -3.21
N ASP A 23 -32.00 11.63 -3.90
CA ASP A 23 -31.21 10.38 -3.83
C ASP A 23 -29.75 10.61 -4.30
N ILE A 24 -29.53 11.44 -5.33
CA ILE A 24 -28.19 11.82 -5.80
C ILE A 24 -27.46 12.69 -4.79
N GLN A 25 -28.17 13.64 -4.14
CA GLN A 25 -27.59 14.49 -3.11
C GLN A 25 -27.12 13.65 -1.91
N ASP A 26 -27.96 12.73 -1.44
CA ASP A 26 -27.65 11.82 -0.33
C ASP A 26 -26.48 10.88 -0.68
N ALA A 27 -26.41 10.39 -1.92
CA ALA A 27 -25.29 9.60 -2.44
C ALA A 27 -23.98 10.40 -2.41
N THR A 28 -24.01 11.67 -2.86
CA THR A 28 -22.83 12.55 -2.87
C THR A 28 -22.33 12.82 -1.45
N GLU A 29 -23.23 13.05 -0.50
CA GLU A 29 -22.86 13.21 0.92
C GLU A 29 -22.25 11.94 1.51
N THR A 30 -22.74 10.78 1.07
CA THR A 30 -22.17 9.48 1.45
C THR A 30 -20.76 9.31 0.89
N SER A 31 -20.52 9.64 -0.38
CA SER A 31 -19.18 9.64 -0.98
C SER A 31 -18.20 10.52 -0.22
N ALA A 32 -18.64 11.70 0.23
CA ALA A 32 -17.83 12.59 1.06
C ALA A 32 -17.46 11.98 2.42
N LYS A 33 -18.41 11.29 3.09
CA LYS A 33 -18.14 10.56 4.33
C LYS A 33 -17.13 9.43 4.11
N ILE A 34 -17.26 8.68 3.01
CA ILE A 34 -16.32 7.62 2.64
C ILE A 34 -14.92 8.18 2.43
N LEU A 35 -14.78 9.24 1.64
CA LEU A 35 -13.48 9.88 1.39
C LEU A 35 -12.85 10.41 2.67
N SER A 36 -13.65 11.01 3.57
CA SER A 36 -13.20 11.47 4.89
C SER A 36 -12.61 10.32 5.71
N ILE A 37 -13.28 9.18 5.77
CA ILE A 37 -12.76 7.97 6.45
C ILE A 37 -11.41 7.57 5.83
N ILE A 38 -11.29 7.49 4.50
CA ILE A 38 -10.02 7.14 3.83
C ILE A 38 -8.90 8.11 4.20
N TYR A 39 -9.20 9.42 4.28
CA TYR A 39 -8.23 10.45 4.62
C TYR A 39 -7.71 10.37 6.06
N GLU A 40 -8.46 9.79 7.00
CA GLU A 40 -7.95 9.50 8.35
C GLU A 40 -6.81 8.46 8.35
N TYR A 41 -6.73 7.64 7.29
CA TYR A 41 -5.66 6.66 7.08
C TYR A 41 -4.57 7.18 6.13
N ALA A 42 -4.73 8.38 5.57
CA ALA A 42 -3.78 8.95 4.63
C ALA A 42 -2.46 9.37 5.31
N LEU A 43 -1.42 9.49 4.49
CA LEU A 43 -0.08 9.92 4.89
C LEU A 43 -0.05 11.44 5.12
N ASN A 44 -0.65 11.88 6.24
CA ASN A 44 -0.86 13.30 6.56
C ASN A 44 0.19 13.88 7.51
N LYS A 45 1.45 13.44 7.40
CA LYS A 45 2.54 13.81 8.32
C LYS A 45 3.47 14.90 7.77
N PHE A 46 3.00 15.67 6.80
CA PHE A 46 3.74 16.77 6.18
C PHE A 46 2.93 18.06 6.27
N ASP A 47 3.60 19.20 6.49
CA ASP A 47 2.96 20.51 6.72
C ASP A 47 2.01 20.96 5.59
N ASP A 48 2.14 20.37 4.39
CA ASP A 48 1.34 20.66 3.19
C ASP A 48 0.25 19.61 2.88
N SER A 49 -0.01 18.67 3.80
CA SER A 49 -0.92 17.55 3.55
C SER A 49 -2.37 17.99 3.32
N VAL A 50 -2.83 19.05 4.00
CA VAL A 50 -4.21 19.55 3.88
C VAL A 50 -4.48 20.14 2.49
N ASP A 51 -3.55 20.94 1.97
CA ASP A 51 -3.70 21.59 0.66
C ASP A 51 -3.62 20.57 -0.49
N ARG A 52 -2.73 19.58 -0.39
CA ARG A 52 -2.62 18.49 -1.38
C ARG A 52 -3.86 17.62 -1.44
N LEU A 53 -4.37 17.21 -0.28
CA LEU A 53 -5.59 16.40 -0.23
C LEU A 53 -6.78 17.15 -0.84
N SER A 54 -6.86 18.45 -0.62
CA SER A 54 -7.95 19.30 -1.12
C SER A 54 -8.01 19.34 -2.65
N ALA A 55 -6.88 19.35 -3.35
CA ALA A 55 -6.82 19.37 -4.82
C ALA A 55 -7.36 18.08 -5.47
N GLY A 56 -7.22 16.94 -4.79
CA GLY A 56 -7.67 15.63 -5.26
C GLY A 56 -9.15 15.34 -5.03
N ILE A 57 -9.79 16.02 -4.07
CA ILE A 57 -11.15 15.71 -3.59
C ILE A 57 -12.14 15.55 -4.75
N PRO A 58 -12.26 16.49 -5.72
CA PRO A 58 -13.27 16.36 -6.77
C PRO A 58 -13.08 15.10 -7.63
N LYS A 59 -11.82 14.73 -7.92
CA LYS A 59 -11.50 13.54 -8.71
C LYS A 59 -11.80 12.26 -7.94
N PHE A 60 -11.48 12.21 -6.65
CA PHE A 60 -11.75 11.03 -5.83
C PHE A 60 -13.23 10.85 -5.53
N LEU A 61 -13.97 11.94 -5.28
CA LEU A 61 -15.43 11.88 -5.15
C LEU A 61 -16.07 11.34 -6.42
N ALA A 62 -15.67 11.85 -7.59
CA ALA A 62 -16.18 11.34 -8.86
C ALA A 62 -15.97 9.83 -9.01
N VAL A 63 -14.81 9.29 -8.61
CA VAL A 63 -14.57 7.83 -8.64
C VAL A 63 -15.45 7.09 -7.63
N ILE A 64 -15.63 7.63 -6.42
CA ILE A 64 -16.47 7.01 -5.39
C ILE A 64 -17.95 7.03 -5.80
N ASP A 65 -18.41 8.11 -6.43
CA ASP A 65 -19.78 8.29 -6.91
C ASP A 65 -20.19 7.21 -7.93
N GLU A 66 -19.27 6.77 -8.79
CA GLU A 66 -19.50 5.67 -9.74
C GLU A 66 -19.87 4.33 -9.04
N PHE A 67 -19.53 4.17 -7.76
CA PHE A 67 -19.98 3.06 -6.93
C PHE A 67 -21.20 3.43 -6.09
N VAL A 68 -21.17 4.59 -5.45
CA VAL A 68 -22.17 4.97 -4.45
C VAL A 68 -23.54 5.23 -5.08
N ILE A 69 -23.62 5.98 -6.18
CA ILE A 69 -24.86 6.31 -6.89
C ILE A 69 -25.62 5.03 -7.33
N PRO A 70 -24.98 4.02 -7.96
CA PRO A 70 -25.66 2.77 -8.29
C PRO A 70 -25.80 1.78 -7.13
N GLY A 71 -25.40 2.15 -5.89
CA GLY A 71 -25.51 1.27 -4.72
C GLY A 71 -24.54 0.08 -4.71
N LYS A 72 -23.37 0.22 -5.35
CA LYS A 72 -22.34 -0.83 -5.45
C LYS A 72 -21.27 -0.68 -4.37
N GLN A 73 -20.67 -1.79 -3.97
CA GLN A 73 -19.51 -1.78 -3.09
C GLN A 73 -18.37 -0.91 -3.67
N VAL A 74 -17.76 -0.07 -2.83
CA VAL A 74 -16.62 0.76 -3.25
C VAL A 74 -15.38 -0.12 -3.40
N GLU A 75 -14.78 -0.12 -4.58
CA GLU A 75 -13.57 -0.89 -4.87
C GLU A 75 -12.33 0.00 -4.89
N MET A 76 -11.32 -0.38 -4.12
CA MET A 76 -10.03 0.30 -4.02
C MET A 76 -8.90 -0.63 -4.46
N CYS A 77 -7.80 -0.07 -4.96
CA CYS A 77 -6.58 -0.83 -5.21
C CYS A 77 -5.35 -0.15 -4.62
N LEU A 78 -4.47 -0.95 -4.02
CA LEU A 78 -3.22 -0.50 -3.40
C LEU A 78 -2.05 -1.35 -3.90
N PRO A 79 -1.17 -0.81 -4.76
CA PRO A 79 0.10 -1.45 -5.06
C PRO A 79 1.05 -1.35 -3.87
N ALA A 80 1.37 -2.50 -3.27
CA ALA A 80 2.10 -2.58 -2.01
C ALA A 80 2.46 -4.04 -1.68
N PHE A 81 3.19 -4.22 -0.57
CA PHE A 81 3.59 -5.53 -0.03
C PHE A 81 4.39 -6.39 -1.04
N PRO A 82 5.56 -5.90 -1.49
CA PRO A 82 6.39 -6.61 -2.46
C PRO A 82 7.10 -7.84 -1.87
N PHE A 83 7.88 -7.60 -0.81
CA PHE A 83 8.80 -8.50 -0.10
C PHE A 83 9.45 -7.72 1.04
N LYS A 84 10.00 -8.39 2.06
CA LYS A 84 10.85 -7.73 3.09
C LYS A 84 12.17 -7.21 2.49
N SER A 85 12.67 -6.11 3.06
CA SER A 85 13.99 -5.52 2.74
C SER A 85 15.11 -6.56 2.73
N ALA A 86 16.08 -6.38 1.81
CA ALA A 86 17.32 -7.16 1.79
C ALA A 86 18.19 -6.93 3.03
N ASN A 87 17.99 -5.81 3.74
CA ASN A 87 18.73 -5.46 4.95
C ASN A 87 18.13 -6.14 6.19
N MET A 88 18.40 -7.44 6.34
CA MET A 88 18.08 -8.23 7.53
C MET A 88 19.06 -7.99 8.69
N VAL A 89 20.13 -7.22 8.45
CA VAL A 89 21.12 -6.87 9.48
C VAL A 89 20.55 -5.81 10.42
N TYR A 90 19.80 -4.85 9.88
CA TYR A 90 19.35 -3.68 10.62
C TYR A 90 17.88 -3.29 10.41
N LYS A 91 17.26 -3.55 9.25
CA LYS A 91 15.90 -3.04 8.96
C LYS A 91 14.78 -3.97 9.39
N VAL A 92 14.88 -5.26 9.06
CA VAL A 92 13.78 -6.22 9.19
C VAL A 92 14.21 -7.48 9.95
N LEU A 93 13.25 -8.20 10.54
CA LEU A 93 13.49 -9.41 11.34
C LEU A 93 13.79 -10.65 10.49
N GLY A 94 13.32 -10.68 9.25
CA GLY A 94 13.49 -11.81 8.34
C GLY A 94 12.92 -11.51 6.95
N LYS A 95 12.66 -12.58 6.19
CA LYS A 95 12.17 -12.52 4.80
C LYS A 95 10.65 -12.58 4.66
N LEU A 96 9.98 -13.15 5.66
CA LEU A 96 8.54 -13.36 5.66
C LEU A 96 7.83 -12.17 6.34
N PRO A 97 6.53 -11.96 6.06
CA PRO A 97 5.70 -11.04 6.81
C PRO A 97 5.78 -11.34 8.31
N ASP A 98 5.80 -10.28 9.12
CA ASP A 98 5.78 -10.32 10.58
C ASP A 98 4.66 -9.42 11.11
N LYS A 99 4.69 -9.06 12.39
CA LYS A 99 3.64 -8.23 13.00
C LYS A 99 3.43 -6.89 12.28
N ALA A 100 4.46 -6.36 11.62
CA ALA A 100 4.33 -5.11 10.88
C ALA A 100 3.33 -5.25 9.72
N GLU A 101 3.39 -6.34 8.95
CA GLU A 101 2.41 -6.59 7.88
C GLU A 101 1.02 -6.91 8.44
N GLU A 102 0.92 -7.62 9.57
CA GLU A 102 -0.35 -7.89 10.24
C GLU A 102 -1.07 -6.58 10.60
N LEU A 103 -0.40 -5.68 11.33
CA LEU A 103 -0.98 -4.39 11.73
C LEU A 103 -1.33 -3.51 10.53
N ALA A 104 -0.52 -3.55 9.47
CA ALA A 104 -0.79 -2.79 8.26
C ALA A 104 -2.04 -3.30 7.54
N MET A 105 -2.22 -4.62 7.42
CA MET A 105 -3.43 -5.20 6.85
C MET A 105 -4.65 -4.99 7.75
N GLU A 106 -4.52 -5.14 9.06
CA GLU A 106 -5.59 -4.85 10.02
C GLU A 106 -6.08 -3.41 9.87
N ARG A 107 -5.14 -2.46 9.77
CA ARG A 107 -5.45 -1.04 9.57
C ARG A 107 -6.25 -0.78 8.29
N LEU A 108 -5.85 -1.39 7.18
CA LEU A 108 -6.56 -1.28 5.90
C LEU A 108 -7.93 -1.97 5.91
N ASN A 109 -8.02 -3.14 6.55
CA ASN A 109 -9.28 -3.87 6.72
C ASN A 109 -10.26 -3.06 7.58
N THR A 110 -9.76 -2.45 8.66
CA THR A 110 -10.55 -1.59 9.56
C THR A 110 -11.07 -0.36 8.84
N MET A 111 -10.27 0.26 7.97
CA MET A 111 -10.75 1.36 7.11
C MET A 111 -11.98 0.93 6.29
N CYS A 112 -11.92 -0.23 5.64
CA CYS A 112 -13.04 -0.76 4.87
C CYS A 112 -14.26 -1.09 5.75
N THR A 113 -14.04 -1.68 6.93
CA THR A 113 -15.10 -1.94 7.91
C THR A 113 -15.81 -0.66 8.34
N ARG A 114 -15.06 0.43 8.57
CA ARG A 114 -15.64 1.74 8.92
C ARG A 114 -16.44 2.35 7.78
N ILE A 115 -16.02 2.17 6.53
CA ILE A 115 -16.83 2.56 5.37
C ILE A 115 -18.17 1.80 5.38
N GLY A 116 -18.17 0.50 5.68
CA GLY A 116 -19.39 -0.31 5.83
C GLY A 116 -20.37 0.19 6.89
N GLN A 117 -19.91 0.94 7.88
CA GLN A 117 -20.76 1.53 8.93
C GLN A 117 -21.55 2.74 8.44
N VAL A 118 -21.04 3.46 7.43
CA VAL A 118 -21.69 4.64 6.84
C VAL A 118 -22.33 4.36 5.47
N TYR A 119 -21.94 3.25 4.83
CA TYR A 119 -22.41 2.85 3.50
C TYR A 119 -22.60 1.33 3.44
N GLN A 120 -23.84 0.87 3.36
CA GLN A 120 -24.21 -0.55 3.53
C GLN A 120 -23.48 -1.53 2.57
N PRO A 121 -23.32 -1.23 1.26
CA PRO A 121 -22.52 -2.10 0.36
C PRO A 121 -21.05 -2.22 0.77
N GLY A 122 -20.57 -1.31 1.62
CA GLY A 122 -19.22 -1.31 2.17
C GLY A 122 -18.15 -1.00 1.14
N ALA A 123 -16.94 -1.44 1.46
CA ALA A 123 -15.77 -1.24 0.62
C ALA A 123 -14.86 -2.46 0.65
N LYS A 124 -14.11 -2.65 -0.42
CA LYS A 124 -13.10 -3.70 -0.55
C LYS A 124 -11.80 -3.13 -1.09
N LEU A 125 -10.68 -3.63 -0.57
CA LEU A 125 -9.35 -3.21 -1.00
C LEU A 125 -8.59 -4.37 -1.62
N THR A 126 -8.19 -4.22 -2.89
CA THR A 126 -7.27 -5.15 -3.53
C THR A 126 -5.82 -4.69 -3.32
N ILE A 127 -5.03 -5.46 -2.57
CA ILE A 127 -3.57 -5.30 -2.48
C ILE A 127 -2.95 -5.92 -3.73
N ILE A 128 -2.23 -5.11 -4.50
CA ILE A 128 -1.56 -5.55 -5.73
C ILE A 128 -0.08 -5.66 -5.46
N SER A 129 0.43 -6.88 -5.29
CA SER A 129 1.85 -7.09 -5.03
C SER A 129 2.69 -6.70 -6.25
N ASP A 130 3.58 -5.75 -6.02
CA ASP A 130 4.58 -5.25 -6.96
C ASP A 130 5.94 -5.94 -6.80
N GLY A 131 6.02 -6.99 -5.96
CA GLY A 131 7.27 -7.67 -5.65
C GLY A 131 7.99 -8.18 -6.88
N LEU A 132 7.30 -8.95 -7.72
CA LEU A 132 7.91 -9.56 -8.91
C LEU A 132 8.34 -8.53 -9.98
N VAL A 133 7.84 -7.30 -9.88
CA VAL A 133 8.22 -6.18 -10.77
C VAL A 133 9.63 -5.71 -10.45
N TYR A 134 10.04 -5.74 -9.18
CA TYR A 134 11.27 -5.09 -8.70
C TYR A 134 12.28 -6.02 -8.02
N ASN A 135 11.89 -7.24 -7.63
CA ASN A 135 12.70 -8.08 -6.76
C ASN A 135 14.09 -8.38 -7.31
N ASP A 136 14.22 -8.62 -8.62
CA ASP A 136 15.49 -8.83 -9.32
C ASP A 136 16.41 -7.59 -9.29
N LEU A 137 15.86 -6.39 -9.43
CA LEU A 137 16.59 -5.13 -9.25
C LEU A 137 17.16 -5.01 -7.83
N LEU A 138 16.41 -5.50 -6.84
CA LEU A 138 16.75 -5.39 -5.42
C LEU A 138 17.44 -6.64 -4.86
N THR A 139 17.87 -7.57 -5.73
CA THR A 139 18.56 -8.82 -5.37
C THR A 139 17.74 -9.77 -4.49
N ILE A 140 16.42 -9.61 -4.47
CA ILE A 140 15.49 -10.48 -3.77
C ILE A 140 15.12 -11.67 -4.69
N PRO A 141 15.40 -12.92 -4.30
CA PRO A 141 15.05 -14.09 -5.11
C PRO A 141 13.56 -14.19 -5.41
N ASP A 142 13.19 -14.62 -6.61
CA ASP A 142 11.77 -14.81 -7.01
C ASP A 142 11.01 -15.74 -6.05
N LYS A 143 11.68 -16.78 -5.52
CA LYS A 143 11.12 -17.68 -4.51
C LYS A 143 10.82 -17.01 -3.17
N ASP A 144 11.61 -16.02 -2.78
CA ASP A 144 11.43 -15.30 -1.52
C ASP A 144 10.22 -14.35 -1.65
N THR A 145 10.06 -13.72 -2.83
CA THR A 145 8.86 -12.94 -3.19
C THR A 145 7.60 -13.82 -3.19
N TRP A 146 7.67 -15.02 -3.76
CA TRP A 146 6.57 -15.99 -3.71
C TRP A 146 6.19 -16.35 -2.27
N ALA A 147 7.17 -16.76 -1.46
CA ALA A 147 6.95 -17.15 -0.07
C ALA A 147 6.38 -16.02 0.78
N TYR A 148 6.88 -14.80 0.60
CA TYR A 148 6.34 -13.61 1.27
C TYR A 148 4.86 -13.39 0.92
N GLY A 149 4.51 -13.46 -0.37
CA GLY A 149 3.14 -13.28 -0.83
C GLY A 149 2.19 -14.38 -0.34
N GLU A 150 2.62 -15.65 -0.34
CA GLU A 150 1.82 -16.77 0.19
C GLU A 150 1.59 -16.62 1.70
N ALA A 151 2.62 -16.28 2.46
CA ALA A 151 2.51 -16.03 3.89
C ALA A 151 1.57 -14.85 4.21
N LEU A 152 1.60 -13.79 3.40
CA LEU A 152 0.72 -12.62 3.56
C LEU A 152 -0.76 -13.00 3.36
N ARG A 153 -1.06 -13.78 2.32
CA ARG A 153 -2.42 -14.30 2.06
C ARG A 153 -2.91 -15.23 3.17
N ALA A 154 -2.04 -16.11 3.66
CA ALA A 154 -2.36 -17.00 4.77
C ALA A 154 -2.66 -16.20 6.06
N MET A 155 -1.85 -15.19 6.36
CA MET A 155 -2.04 -14.30 7.51
C MET A 155 -3.39 -13.54 7.42
N ALA A 156 -3.75 -13.01 6.25
CA ALA A 156 -5.03 -12.32 6.07
C ALA A 156 -6.23 -13.24 6.33
N LEU A 157 -6.14 -14.51 5.89
CA LEU A 157 -7.16 -15.52 6.17
C LEU A 157 -7.24 -15.86 7.66
N GLU A 158 -6.11 -16.13 8.30
CA GLU A 158 -6.02 -16.48 9.72
C GLU A 158 -6.57 -15.38 10.63
N LYS A 159 -6.28 -14.12 10.31
CA LYS A 159 -6.70 -12.95 11.09
C LYS A 159 -8.11 -12.45 10.73
N GLY A 160 -8.77 -13.06 9.74
CA GLY A 160 -10.12 -12.69 9.34
C GLY A 160 -10.23 -11.32 8.65
N PHE A 161 -9.20 -10.90 7.91
CA PHE A 161 -9.21 -9.65 7.14
C PHE A 161 -10.05 -9.79 5.85
N THR A 162 -11.37 -9.85 6.02
CA THR A 162 -12.35 -10.18 4.98
C THR A 162 -12.57 -9.09 3.92
N ASN A 163 -12.17 -7.85 4.18
CA ASN A 163 -12.28 -6.74 3.23
C ASN A 163 -11.04 -6.56 2.34
N ILE A 164 -10.06 -7.48 2.42
CA ILE A 164 -8.82 -7.41 1.65
C ILE A 164 -8.77 -8.54 0.62
N ASP A 165 -8.63 -8.16 -0.65
CA ASP A 165 -8.29 -9.05 -1.74
C ASP A 165 -6.81 -8.90 -2.12
N PHE A 166 -6.30 -9.90 -2.86
CA PHE A 166 -4.93 -9.90 -3.34
C PHE A 166 -4.89 -10.10 -4.86
N SER A 167 -4.05 -9.30 -5.50
CA SER A 167 -3.64 -9.47 -6.88
C SER A 167 -2.11 -9.48 -6.97
N ARG A 168 -1.57 -10.18 -7.95
CA ARG A 168 -0.13 -10.27 -8.21
C ARG A 168 0.12 -10.18 -9.71
N LEU A 169 1.39 -10.10 -10.11
CA LEU A 169 1.75 -9.87 -11.51
C LEU A 169 1.11 -10.87 -12.50
N ARG A 170 0.85 -12.12 -12.09
CA ARG A 170 0.09 -13.11 -12.88
C ARG A 170 -1.29 -12.59 -13.33
N ASP A 171 -1.97 -11.82 -12.49
CA ASP A 171 -3.35 -11.38 -12.74
C ASP A 171 -3.38 -10.16 -13.66
N LEU A 172 -2.23 -9.53 -13.91
CA LEU A 172 -2.07 -8.36 -14.78
C LEU A 172 -1.59 -8.72 -16.20
N VAL A 173 -1.27 -9.99 -16.45
CA VAL A 173 -0.64 -10.46 -17.69
C VAL A 173 -1.49 -11.52 -18.38
N LYS A 174 -1.35 -11.65 -19.71
CA LYS A 174 -2.11 -12.61 -20.52
C LYS A 174 -1.19 -13.38 -21.45
N PHE A 175 -0.71 -14.54 -21.01
CA PHE A 175 0.01 -15.51 -21.84
C PHE A 175 -0.21 -16.95 -21.31
N PRO A 176 0.06 -18.00 -22.12
CA PRO A 176 -0.20 -19.38 -21.74
C PRO A 176 0.56 -19.79 -20.48
N LEU A 177 -0.17 -20.28 -19.48
CA LEU A 177 0.35 -20.68 -18.19
C LEU A 177 -0.51 -21.82 -17.62
N PRO A 178 0.01 -22.60 -16.66
CA PRO A 178 -0.80 -23.52 -15.88
C PRO A 178 -2.01 -22.81 -15.25
N GLU A 179 -3.12 -23.55 -15.12
CA GLU A 179 -4.35 -23.10 -14.46
C GLU A 179 -4.06 -22.75 -12.99
N LYS A 180 -3.43 -23.68 -12.27
CA LYS A 180 -2.93 -23.46 -10.93
C LYS A 180 -1.42 -23.24 -10.96
N LEU A 181 -0.97 -22.11 -10.41
CA LEU A 181 0.45 -21.86 -10.19
C LEU A 181 0.84 -22.29 -8.78
N GLU A 182 1.77 -23.22 -8.71
CA GLU A 182 2.54 -23.57 -7.51
C GLU A 182 3.92 -22.90 -7.56
N GLU A 183 4.67 -22.94 -6.47
CA GLU A 183 5.97 -22.24 -6.32
C GLU A 183 6.89 -22.44 -7.53
N ILE A 184 7.17 -23.69 -7.91
CA ILE A 184 8.07 -24.02 -9.02
C ILE A 184 7.59 -23.39 -10.32
N THR A 185 6.29 -23.53 -10.64
CA THR A 185 5.72 -23.01 -11.89
C THR A 185 5.64 -21.48 -11.91
N TYR A 186 5.41 -20.84 -10.75
CA TYR A 186 5.38 -19.38 -10.63
C TYR A 186 6.78 -18.81 -10.81
N VAL A 187 7.77 -19.36 -10.09
CA VAL A 187 9.17 -18.93 -10.15
C VAL A 187 9.74 -19.17 -11.56
N ALA A 188 9.46 -20.31 -12.18
CA ALA A 188 9.89 -20.57 -13.56
C ALA A 188 9.35 -19.56 -14.58
N ASN A 189 8.21 -18.93 -14.29
CA ASN A 189 7.59 -17.91 -15.15
C ASN A 189 7.86 -16.47 -14.72
N ALA A 190 8.65 -16.24 -13.67
CA ALA A 190 8.94 -14.93 -13.13
C ALA A 190 9.41 -13.92 -14.19
N THR A 191 10.38 -14.33 -15.01
CA THR A 191 10.90 -13.52 -16.12
C THR A 191 9.87 -13.29 -17.23
N ASN A 192 9.02 -14.28 -17.52
CA ASN A 192 7.96 -14.12 -18.53
C ASN A 192 6.91 -13.09 -18.08
N PHE A 193 6.57 -13.08 -16.79
CA PHE A 193 5.69 -12.06 -16.21
C PHE A 193 6.26 -10.65 -16.38
N ARG A 194 7.53 -10.44 -15.98
CA ARG A 194 8.23 -9.15 -16.15
C ARG A 194 8.31 -8.74 -17.62
N ARG A 195 8.70 -9.65 -18.49
CA ARG A 195 8.82 -9.37 -19.93
C ARG A 195 7.49 -8.96 -20.55
N TYR A 196 6.41 -9.68 -20.25
CA TYR A 196 5.08 -9.32 -20.75
C TYR A 196 4.67 -7.93 -20.26
N LEU A 197 4.86 -7.65 -18.96
CA LEU A 197 4.53 -6.36 -18.35
C LEU A 197 5.23 -5.21 -19.09
N LEU A 198 6.56 -5.31 -19.22
CA LEU A 198 7.39 -4.27 -19.84
C LEU A 198 7.06 -4.09 -21.32
N ASN A 199 6.88 -5.19 -22.07
CA ASN A 199 6.58 -5.10 -23.50
C ASN A 199 5.19 -4.51 -23.78
N LYS A 200 4.21 -4.74 -22.91
CA LYS A 200 2.84 -4.31 -23.14
C LYS A 200 2.54 -2.91 -22.60
N TYR A 201 3.09 -2.58 -21.44
CA TYR A 201 2.74 -1.36 -20.71
C TYR A 201 3.94 -0.41 -20.53
N GLY A 202 5.15 -0.86 -20.84
CA GLY A 202 6.34 -0.02 -20.83
C GLY A 202 6.38 0.95 -22.00
N LYS A 203 7.32 1.89 -21.90
CA LYS A 203 7.62 2.88 -22.92
C LYS A 203 9.13 2.81 -23.19
N GLU A 204 9.52 2.31 -24.36
CA GLU A 204 10.94 2.08 -24.70
C GLU A 204 11.76 3.37 -24.74
N ASP A 205 11.13 4.48 -25.12
CA ASP A 205 11.73 5.81 -25.29
C ASP A 205 11.48 6.73 -24.09
N ILE A 206 11.19 6.18 -22.91
CA ILE A 206 10.96 7.00 -21.71
C ILE A 206 12.24 7.73 -21.30
N ASP A 207 12.21 9.07 -21.36
CA ASP A 207 13.24 9.91 -20.76
C ASP A 207 12.96 10.08 -19.28
N ILE A 208 13.49 9.16 -18.47
CA ILE A 208 13.26 9.16 -17.03
C ILE A 208 13.88 10.38 -16.33
N ASP A 209 14.95 10.95 -16.88
CA ASP A 209 15.56 12.15 -16.32
C ASP A 209 14.67 13.37 -16.55
N HIS A 210 14.05 13.47 -17.72
CA HIS A 210 13.02 14.48 -18.00
C HIS A 210 11.82 14.32 -17.06
N GLU A 211 11.27 13.11 -16.92
CA GLU A 211 10.14 12.84 -16.03
C GLU A 211 10.44 13.21 -14.57
N ILE A 212 11.64 12.90 -14.07
CA ILE A 212 12.07 13.31 -12.71
C ILE A 212 12.16 14.84 -12.60
N ALA A 213 12.55 15.54 -13.68
CA ALA A 213 12.70 16.99 -13.66
C ALA A 213 11.36 17.74 -13.76
N THR A 214 10.36 17.19 -14.46
CA THR A 214 9.13 17.90 -14.81
C THR A 214 7.87 17.38 -14.11
N ASN A 215 7.88 16.17 -13.56
CA ASN A 215 6.75 15.58 -12.86
C ASN A 215 6.99 15.53 -11.33
N PRO A 216 6.26 16.31 -10.52
CA PRO A 216 6.44 16.34 -9.07
C PRO A 216 6.24 14.98 -8.38
N ASP A 217 5.29 14.16 -8.84
CA ASP A 217 5.02 12.82 -8.29
C ASP A 217 6.18 11.86 -8.56
N THR A 218 6.72 11.90 -9.78
CA THR A 218 7.91 11.12 -10.16
C THR A 218 9.11 11.55 -9.33
N LEU A 219 9.33 12.86 -9.14
CA LEU A 219 10.43 13.39 -8.33
C LEU A 219 10.32 12.96 -6.85
N MET A 220 9.13 13.03 -6.25
CA MET A 220 8.90 12.59 -4.88
C MET A 220 9.18 11.10 -4.71
N THR A 221 8.68 10.29 -5.66
CA THR A 221 8.93 8.84 -5.67
C THR A 221 10.42 8.52 -5.83
N TYR A 222 11.11 9.18 -6.77
CA TYR A 222 12.55 9.05 -7.00
C TYR A 222 13.37 9.35 -5.74
N ARG A 223 13.05 10.46 -5.05
CA ARG A 223 13.71 10.85 -3.80
C ARG A 223 13.46 9.82 -2.70
N GLY A 224 12.24 9.30 -2.62
CA GLY A 224 11.88 8.18 -1.75
C GLY A 224 12.76 6.95 -2.01
N TYR A 225 12.82 6.47 -3.26
CA TYR A 225 13.67 5.35 -3.66
C TYR A 225 15.13 5.56 -3.30
N CYS A 226 15.71 6.72 -3.62
CA CYS A 226 17.10 7.00 -3.27
C CYS A 226 17.35 6.87 -1.77
N ARG A 227 16.45 7.36 -0.91
CA ARG A 227 16.61 7.25 0.55
C ARG A 227 16.56 5.81 1.05
N PHE A 228 15.56 5.03 0.63
CA PHE A 228 15.40 3.68 1.17
C PHE A 228 16.44 2.71 0.61
N LEU A 229 16.71 2.77 -0.71
CA LEU A 229 17.68 1.90 -1.38
C LEU A 229 19.10 2.08 -0.84
N GLU A 230 19.49 3.28 -0.42
CA GLU A 230 20.80 3.51 0.21
C GLU A 230 21.00 2.60 1.43
N SER A 231 19.95 2.40 2.25
CA SER A 231 20.01 1.52 3.44
C SER A 231 19.71 0.05 3.14
N ASP A 232 18.83 -0.24 2.17
CA ASP A 232 18.45 -1.63 1.82
C ASP A 232 19.61 -2.40 1.21
N LEU A 233 20.40 -1.73 0.38
CA LEU A 233 21.45 -2.36 -0.42
C LEU A 233 22.82 -2.35 0.24
N GLN A 234 22.99 -1.67 1.39
CA GLN A 234 24.31 -1.43 1.95
C GLN A 234 25.03 -2.72 2.42
N HIS A 235 24.29 -3.77 2.76
CA HIS A 235 24.86 -5.06 3.14
C HIS A 235 24.90 -6.05 1.97
N VAL A 236 24.13 -5.80 0.91
CA VAL A 236 24.18 -6.56 -0.35
C VAL A 236 25.38 -6.12 -1.19
N PHE A 237 25.58 -4.80 -1.30
CA PHE A 237 26.66 -4.17 -2.05
C PHE A 237 27.50 -3.27 -1.12
N PRO A 238 28.25 -3.87 -0.17
CA PRO A 238 28.98 -3.11 0.83
C PRO A 238 29.94 -2.09 0.20
N SER A 239 30.03 -0.92 0.84
CA SER A 239 31.11 0.03 0.59
C SER A 239 32.42 -0.55 1.11
N GLY A 240 33.51 -0.33 0.39
CA GLY A 240 34.75 -1.11 0.54
C GLY A 240 34.97 -2.03 -0.65
N ASN A 241 36.14 -2.71 -0.70
CA ASN A 241 36.54 -3.58 -1.82
C ASN A 241 36.48 -2.89 -3.20
N GLY A 242 36.99 -1.65 -3.28
CA GLY A 242 37.03 -0.88 -4.53
C GLY A 242 35.77 -0.04 -4.84
N ARG A 243 34.71 -0.12 -4.01
CA ARG A 243 33.53 0.73 -4.12
C ARG A 243 33.60 1.91 -3.15
N SER A 244 33.67 3.13 -3.68
CA SER A 244 33.58 4.35 -2.88
C SER A 244 32.13 4.66 -2.48
N ILE A 245 31.94 5.39 -1.38
CA ILE A 245 30.62 5.85 -0.91
C ILE A 245 29.92 6.67 -2.01
N LYS A 246 30.66 7.55 -2.70
CA LYS A 246 30.13 8.34 -3.83
C LYS A 246 29.70 7.44 -5.00
N GLY A 247 30.50 6.42 -5.31
CA GLY A 247 30.18 5.42 -6.34
C GLY A 247 28.93 4.61 -5.98
N TYR A 248 28.81 4.20 -4.71
CA TYR A 248 27.62 3.53 -4.19
C TYR A 248 26.36 4.38 -4.38
N LYS A 249 26.35 5.64 -3.91
CA LYS A 249 25.20 6.54 -4.09
C LYS A 249 24.84 6.79 -5.55
N LYS A 250 25.82 6.84 -6.45
CA LYS A 250 25.58 6.93 -7.91
C LYS A 250 24.85 5.68 -8.43
N ASN A 251 25.26 4.49 -8.01
CA ASN A 251 24.64 3.24 -8.43
C ASN A 251 23.22 3.07 -7.84
N VAL A 252 23.00 3.52 -6.60
CA VAL A 252 21.66 3.57 -6.00
C VAL A 252 20.72 4.46 -6.83
N LYS A 253 21.18 5.63 -7.25
CA LYS A 253 20.40 6.52 -8.13
C LYS A 253 20.08 5.89 -9.48
N PHE A 254 21.03 5.15 -10.07
CA PHE A 254 20.78 4.37 -11.29
C PHE A 254 19.64 3.37 -11.06
N LEU A 255 19.71 2.59 -9.98
CA LEU A 255 18.67 1.60 -9.67
C LEU A 255 17.31 2.23 -9.40
N ALA A 256 17.28 3.39 -8.71
CA ALA A 256 16.05 4.14 -8.49
C ALA A 256 15.38 4.57 -9.80
N LYS A 257 16.15 4.91 -10.84
CA LYS A 257 15.61 5.21 -12.18
C LYS A 257 15.04 3.96 -12.85
N GLU A 258 15.75 2.83 -12.79
CA GLU A 258 15.24 1.56 -13.31
C GLU A 258 13.92 1.15 -12.65
N MET A 259 13.79 1.36 -11.33
CA MET A 259 12.54 1.14 -10.62
C MET A 259 11.41 2.05 -11.11
N LEU A 260 11.67 3.32 -11.42
CA LEU A 260 10.64 4.22 -11.96
C LEU A 260 10.19 3.79 -13.36
N ILE A 261 11.13 3.36 -14.22
CA ILE A 261 10.82 2.85 -15.56
C ILE A 261 9.90 1.62 -15.47
N ARG A 262 10.23 0.65 -14.61
CA ARG A 262 9.35 -0.50 -14.37
C ARG A 262 8.03 -0.11 -13.70
N GLY A 263 8.08 0.88 -12.82
CA GLY A 263 6.90 1.43 -12.14
C GLY A 263 5.92 2.10 -13.10
N TYR A 264 6.39 2.72 -14.18
CA TYR A 264 5.54 3.23 -15.25
C TYR A 264 4.73 2.09 -15.90
N ALA A 265 5.40 1.02 -16.32
CA ALA A 265 4.74 -0.14 -16.92
C ALA A 265 3.75 -0.79 -15.96
N PHE A 266 4.14 -0.93 -14.69
CA PHE A 266 3.29 -1.48 -13.66
C PHE A 266 2.05 -0.61 -13.39
N ALA A 267 2.20 0.72 -13.30
CA ALA A 267 1.08 1.63 -13.15
C ALA A 267 0.07 1.51 -14.32
N GLY A 268 0.57 1.41 -15.56
CA GLY A 268 -0.25 1.17 -16.74
C GLY A 268 -1.00 -0.17 -16.70
N ALA A 269 -0.33 -1.24 -16.27
CA ALA A 269 -0.96 -2.55 -16.11
C ALA A 269 -2.06 -2.56 -15.05
N VAL A 270 -1.81 -1.93 -13.90
CA VAL A 270 -2.83 -1.79 -12.85
C VAL A 270 -4.02 -0.97 -13.36
N LYS A 271 -3.79 0.16 -14.04
CA LYS A 271 -4.87 0.97 -14.61
C LYS A 271 -5.72 0.18 -15.60
N ALA A 272 -5.11 -0.70 -16.39
CA ALA A 272 -5.82 -1.54 -17.34
C ALA A 272 -6.62 -2.68 -16.66
N ALA A 273 -6.13 -3.21 -15.54
CA ALA A 273 -6.78 -4.31 -14.81
C ALA A 273 -7.86 -3.82 -13.83
N PHE A 274 -7.69 -2.62 -13.29
CA PHE A 274 -8.56 -2.01 -12.28
C PHE A 274 -8.92 -0.57 -12.69
N PRO A 275 -9.62 -0.38 -13.82
CA PRO A 275 -9.85 0.95 -14.41
C PRO A 275 -10.73 1.85 -13.54
N ASP A 276 -11.67 1.26 -12.81
CA ASP A 276 -12.69 1.99 -12.04
C ASP A 276 -12.35 2.08 -10.54
N HIS A 277 -11.32 1.37 -10.08
CA HIS A 277 -10.97 1.35 -8.67
C HIS A 277 -10.40 2.70 -8.20
N LEU A 278 -10.75 3.11 -6.98
CA LEU A 278 -10.08 4.21 -6.32
C LEU A 278 -8.61 3.81 -6.02
N ARG A 279 -7.67 4.58 -6.59
CA ARG A 279 -6.24 4.28 -6.50
C ARG A 279 -5.65 4.78 -5.20
N LEU A 280 -5.22 3.86 -4.36
CA LEU A 280 -4.39 4.13 -3.19
C LEU A 280 -2.89 3.96 -3.55
N SER A 281 -2.03 4.49 -2.71
CA SER A 281 -0.58 4.50 -2.89
C SER A 281 0.12 4.43 -1.54
N ILE A 282 1.26 3.76 -1.47
CA ILE A 282 2.19 3.95 -0.37
C ILE A 282 3.14 5.12 -0.61
N HIS A 283 3.36 5.58 -1.83
CA HIS A 283 4.25 6.72 -2.08
C HIS A 283 3.56 8.05 -1.84
N GLN A 284 4.32 9.03 -1.36
CA GLN A 284 3.95 10.45 -1.36
C GLN A 284 3.51 10.89 -2.77
N SER A 285 2.50 11.76 -2.83
CA SER A 285 1.92 12.28 -4.06
C SER A 285 1.45 13.73 -3.88
N THR A 286 1.28 14.45 -4.99
CA THR A 286 0.54 15.70 -5.08
C THR A 286 -0.93 15.55 -4.70
N GLY A 287 -1.44 14.31 -4.68
CA GLY A 287 -2.82 14.01 -4.30
C GLY A 287 -3.79 14.04 -5.48
N GLU A 288 -3.32 14.19 -6.72
CA GLU A 288 -4.21 14.35 -7.87
C GLU A 288 -4.79 13.05 -8.45
N HIS A 289 -4.05 11.95 -8.33
CA HIS A 289 -4.37 10.69 -9.03
C HIS A 289 -4.40 9.47 -8.10
N LYS A 290 -3.89 9.62 -6.88
CA LYS A 290 -3.80 8.54 -5.90
C LYS A 290 -3.83 9.11 -4.49
N VAL A 291 -4.46 8.38 -3.58
CA VAL A 291 -4.45 8.72 -2.15
C VAL A 291 -3.26 8.03 -1.49
N SER A 292 -2.38 8.81 -0.86
CA SER A 292 -1.19 8.28 -0.19
C SER A 292 -1.57 7.78 1.20
N MET A 293 -1.27 6.53 1.55
CA MET A 293 -1.72 5.87 2.78
C MET A 293 -0.59 5.72 3.80
N SER A 294 -0.90 5.94 5.08
CA SER A 294 -0.03 5.58 6.21
C SER A 294 -0.39 4.19 6.71
N LEU A 295 0.45 3.20 6.40
CA LEU A 295 0.20 1.79 6.74
C LEU A 295 0.50 1.45 8.20
N LEU A 296 1.40 2.19 8.84
CA LEU A 296 1.79 1.98 10.23
C LEU A 296 1.71 3.28 11.02
N ASN A 297 1.56 3.15 12.33
CA ASN A 297 1.83 4.26 13.22
C ASN A 297 3.35 4.45 13.34
N THR A 298 3.86 5.47 12.67
CA THR A 298 5.29 5.82 12.66
C THR A 298 5.53 7.21 13.23
N LYS A 299 6.58 7.40 14.03
CA LYS A 299 7.03 8.74 14.43
C LYS A 299 7.94 9.39 13.36
N THR A 300 8.34 8.64 12.34
CA THR A 300 9.11 9.13 11.19
C THR A 300 8.17 9.62 10.08
N GLY A 301 8.71 10.41 9.13
CA GLY A 301 7.88 10.94 8.03
C GLY A 301 7.31 9.87 7.09
N PHE A 302 7.92 8.67 7.01
CA PHE A 302 7.47 7.62 6.09
C PHE A 302 8.11 6.25 6.38
N THR A 303 7.29 5.22 6.62
CA THR A 303 7.73 3.83 6.82
C THR A 303 6.69 2.87 6.25
N THR A 304 7.13 1.82 5.55
CA THR A 304 6.28 0.69 5.12
C THR A 304 6.68 -0.58 5.89
N PRO A 305 5.75 -1.52 6.13
CA PRO A 305 5.99 -2.66 7.02
C PRO A 305 7.13 -3.56 6.56
N TRP A 306 7.37 -3.64 5.26
CA TRP A 306 8.47 -4.42 4.69
C TRP A 306 9.86 -3.77 4.79
N HIS A 307 9.97 -2.57 5.37
CA HIS A 307 11.23 -1.86 5.58
C HIS A 307 11.55 -1.62 7.07
N CYS A 308 10.79 -2.21 8.00
CA CYS A 308 10.95 -1.98 9.43
C CYS A 308 10.55 -3.21 10.26
N SER A 309 10.62 -3.04 11.59
CA SER A 309 9.91 -3.84 12.58
C SER A 309 8.92 -2.94 13.33
N VAL A 310 8.07 -3.54 14.17
CA VAL A 310 7.22 -2.83 15.12
C VAL A 310 7.55 -3.21 16.55
N ALA A 311 7.22 -2.31 17.48
CA ALA A 311 7.28 -2.54 18.92
C ALA A 311 5.93 -2.20 19.59
N LEU A 312 5.51 -3.04 20.54
CA LEU A 312 4.40 -2.75 21.44
C LEU A 312 4.96 -2.05 22.69
N MET A 313 4.57 -0.79 22.86
CA MET A 313 5.06 0.06 23.93
C MET A 313 4.31 -0.19 25.25
N ALA A 314 4.86 0.26 26.38
CA ALA A 314 4.26 0.06 27.69
C ALA A 314 2.89 0.76 27.86
N ASP A 315 2.62 1.81 27.07
CA ASP A 315 1.32 2.49 27.01
C ASP A 315 0.28 1.75 26.13
N GLY A 316 0.67 0.64 25.51
CA GLY A 316 -0.19 -0.15 24.61
C GLY A 316 -0.15 0.31 23.14
N GLU A 317 0.56 1.38 22.81
CA GLU A 317 0.67 1.86 21.44
C GLU A 317 1.69 1.05 20.64
N TRP A 318 1.42 0.92 19.34
CA TRP A 318 2.36 0.34 18.40
C TRP A 318 3.24 1.43 17.78
N MET A 319 4.55 1.18 17.69
CA MET A 319 5.47 2.04 16.96
C MET A 319 6.33 1.26 15.97
N SER A 320 6.60 1.85 14.81
CA SER A 320 7.52 1.28 13.82
C SER A 320 8.90 1.96 13.84
N SER A 321 9.96 1.17 13.74
CA SER A 321 11.35 1.63 13.51
C SER A 321 12.14 0.53 12.80
N PRO A 322 13.31 0.82 12.18
CA PRO A 322 14.28 -0.22 11.86
C PRO A 322 14.49 -1.18 13.03
N MET A 323 14.51 -2.48 12.73
CA MET A 323 14.70 -3.55 13.72
C MET A 323 15.92 -3.32 14.63
N GLY A 324 17.02 -2.78 14.10
CA GLY A 324 18.24 -2.51 14.86
C GLY A 324 18.05 -1.49 15.98
N ASP A 325 17.17 -0.49 15.78
CA ASP A 325 16.90 0.52 16.83
C ASP A 325 16.28 -0.13 18.07
N PHE A 326 15.38 -1.11 17.87
CA PHE A 326 14.80 -1.86 18.99
C PHE A 326 15.78 -2.86 19.58
N LYS A 327 16.68 -3.45 18.77
CA LYS A 327 17.72 -4.36 19.31
C LYS A 327 18.72 -3.63 20.20
N ASP A 328 19.05 -2.38 19.87
CA ASP A 328 20.03 -1.57 20.59
C ASP A 328 19.44 -0.93 21.86
N ASP A 329 18.11 -0.91 22.01
CA ASP A 329 17.43 -0.41 23.21
C ASP A 329 17.30 -1.51 24.29
N PRO A 330 17.95 -1.37 25.46
CA PRO A 330 17.89 -2.38 26.53
C PRO A 330 16.49 -2.57 27.13
N LYS A 331 15.57 -1.61 26.93
CA LYS A 331 14.18 -1.71 27.38
C LYS A 331 13.34 -2.62 26.50
N MET A 332 13.80 -2.92 25.29
CA MET A 332 13.05 -3.75 24.36
C MET A 332 13.42 -5.22 24.53
N GLU A 333 12.45 -6.08 24.31
CA GLU A 333 12.63 -7.52 24.15
C GLU A 333 11.96 -8.01 22.88
N ILE A 334 12.53 -9.03 22.25
CA ILE A 334 11.97 -9.62 21.05
C ILE A 334 10.90 -10.64 21.40
N VAL A 335 9.73 -10.54 20.77
CA VAL A 335 8.62 -11.47 20.91
C VAL A 335 8.62 -12.43 19.74
N TYR A 336 8.45 -13.71 20.06
CA TYR A 336 8.34 -14.79 19.08
C TYR A 336 6.87 -15.22 18.92
N GLU A 337 6.45 -15.39 17.68
CA GLU A 337 5.17 -16.02 17.32
C GLU A 337 5.49 -17.18 16.36
N ASP A 338 4.88 -18.34 16.57
CA ASP A 338 5.13 -19.57 15.79
C ASP A 338 6.62 -19.93 15.62
N GLY A 339 7.38 -19.76 16.70
CA GLY A 339 8.81 -20.04 16.75
C GLY A 339 9.68 -19.08 15.93
N ARG A 340 9.14 -17.96 15.46
CA ARG A 340 9.84 -16.94 14.65
C ARG A 340 9.76 -15.57 15.31
N PRO A 341 10.81 -14.73 15.18
CA PRO A 341 10.75 -13.36 15.69
C PRO A 341 9.66 -12.58 14.95
N SER A 342 8.77 -11.92 15.69
CA SER A 342 7.59 -11.24 15.13
C SER A 342 7.59 -9.73 15.36
N TYR A 343 7.89 -9.29 16.59
CA TYR A 343 7.94 -7.88 16.96
C TYR A 343 8.76 -7.66 18.23
N PHE A 344 8.91 -6.41 18.67
CA PHE A 344 9.51 -6.06 19.95
C PHE A 344 8.47 -5.62 20.97
N LYS A 345 8.76 -5.76 22.25
CA LYS A 345 7.90 -5.26 23.32
C LYS A 345 8.74 -4.49 24.32
N GLU A 346 8.22 -3.37 24.81
CA GLU A 346 8.84 -2.68 25.93
C GLU A 346 8.63 -3.49 27.22
N LYS A 347 9.73 -3.76 27.94
CA LYS A 347 9.69 -4.48 29.21
C LYS A 347 8.90 -3.69 30.22
N ALA A 348 8.04 -4.37 30.98
CA ALA A 348 7.38 -3.77 32.13
C ALA A 348 8.45 -3.34 33.16
N ILE A 349 8.35 -2.10 33.66
CA ILE A 349 9.19 -1.67 34.78
C ILE A 349 8.76 -2.49 36.00
N GLU A 350 9.63 -3.37 36.50
CA GLU A 350 9.45 -3.95 37.84
C GLU A 350 9.51 -2.80 38.85
N SER A 351 8.36 -2.39 39.36
CA SER A 351 8.31 -1.53 40.54
C SER A 351 8.78 -2.38 41.72
N THR A 352 10.08 -2.32 42.02
CA THR A 352 10.56 -2.70 43.35
C THR A 352 9.96 -1.74 44.35
N VAL A 353 8.76 -2.06 44.84
CA VAL A 353 8.24 -1.50 46.08
C VAL A 353 9.10 -2.11 47.19
N ALA A 354 10.20 -1.43 47.52
CA ALA A 354 10.94 -1.70 48.73
C ALA A 354 9.97 -1.46 49.89
N SER A 355 9.48 -2.54 50.48
CA SER A 355 8.83 -2.55 51.77
C SER A 355 9.87 -2.08 52.78
N VAL A 356 9.80 -0.79 53.14
CA VAL A 356 10.45 -0.31 54.34
C VAL A 356 9.65 -0.89 55.50
N GLU A 357 10.14 -1.99 56.07
CA GLU A 357 9.73 -2.44 57.39
C GLU A 357 10.11 -1.34 58.39
N GLU A 358 9.10 -0.65 58.93
CA GLU A 358 9.25 0.16 60.13
C GLU A 358 9.61 -0.78 61.30
N LYS A 359 10.73 -0.48 61.94
CA LYS A 359 11.14 -1.04 63.23
C LYS A 359 10.91 -0.04 64.34
#